data_AF-X1FN89-F1
#
_entry.id   AF-X1FN89-F1
#
_cell.length_a   1.000
_cell.length_b   1.000
_cell.length_c   1.000
_cell.angle_alpha   90.00
_cell.angle_beta   90.00
_cell.angle_gamma   90.00
#
_symmetry.space_group_name_H-M   'P 1'
#
loop_
_entity.id
_entity.type
_entity.pdbx_description
1 polymer ?
#
loop_
_entity_poly.entity_id
_entity_poly.type
_entity_poly.pdbx_seq_one_letter_code
_entity_poly.pdbx_strand_id
1 'polypeptide(L)' 'MVEIDYNKIFSCPKCGLSGNIYLVKVSGNKIVMKQRCPDHGGRSFTVHLKEKDSYIHLIKENVFRCYK' A
#
# COMPACT_ATOMS: atom_id res chain seq x y z
N MET A 1 -18.94 14.38 -0.61
CA MET A 1 -18.06 13.25 -0.25
C MET A 1 -16.78 13.43 -1.06
N VAL A 2 -15.61 13.46 -0.43
CA VAL A 2 -14.34 13.62 -1.16
C VAL A 2 -14.02 12.29 -1.84
N GLU A 3 -13.84 12.30 -3.16
CA GLU A 3 -13.43 11.12 -3.93
C GLU A 3 -11.99 10.74 -3.52
N ILE A 4 -11.81 9.51 -3.03
CA ILE A 4 -10.48 8.99 -2.70
C ILE A 4 -9.85 8.50 -3.99
N ASP A 5 -8.79 9.16 -4.43
CA ASP A 5 -7.97 8.69 -5.55
C ASP A 5 -7.17 7.46 -5.11
N TYR A 6 -7.66 6.28 -5.50
CA TYR A 6 -7.01 5.00 -5.19
C TYR A 6 -5.59 4.89 -5.77
N ASN A 7 -5.22 5.77 -6.71
CA ASN A 7 -3.88 5.83 -7.24
C ASN A 7 -2.87 6.55 -6.33
N LYS A 8 -3.33 7.15 -5.22
CA LYS A 8 -2.50 7.96 -4.30
C LYS A 8 -2.61 7.53 -2.84
N ILE A 9 -2.90 6.25 -2.63
CA ILE A 9 -3.17 5.69 -1.31
C ILE A 9 -1.89 5.28 -0.56
N PHE A 10 -0.81 4.97 -1.27
CA PHE A 10 0.40 4.46 -0.64
C PHE A 10 1.61 5.35 -0.92
N SER A 11 2.29 5.78 0.15
CA SER A 11 3.48 6.61 0.04
C SER A 11 4.69 5.73 -0.28
N CYS A 12 5.42 6.06 -1.34
CA CYS A 12 6.66 5.38 -1.66
C CYS A 12 7.68 5.59 -0.52
N PRO A 13 8.21 4.53 0.11
CA PRO A 13 9.16 4.68 1.22
C PRO A 13 10.51 5.27 0.78
N LYS A 14 10.79 5.36 -0.53
CA LYS A 14 12.03 5.92 -1.06
C LYS A 14 11.94 7.44 -1.30
N CYS A 15 10.81 7.92 -1.82
CA CYS A 15 10.67 9.32 -2.26
C CYS A 15 9.46 10.05 -1.68
N GLY A 16 8.65 9.39 -0.85
CA GLY A 16 7.46 9.97 -0.22
C GLY A 16 6.27 10.18 -1.17
N LEU A 17 6.47 10.15 -2.48
CA LEU A 17 5.39 10.32 -3.46
C LEU A 17 4.33 9.24 -3.32
N SER A 18 3.07 9.65 -3.36
CA SER A 18 1.95 8.73 -3.35
C SER A 18 1.82 8.02 -4.70
N GLY A 19 1.76 6.70 -4.65
CA GLY A 19 1.47 5.84 -5.79
C GLY A 19 0.37 4.84 -5.45
N ASN A 20 0.17 3.89 -6.36
CA ASN A 20 -0.91 2.93 -6.27
C ASN A 20 -0.40 1.55 -5.87
N ILE A 21 -1.17 0.85 -5.04
CA ILE A 21 -1.01 -0.59 -4.85
C ILE A 21 -1.94 -1.26 -5.85
N TYR A 22 -1.37 -2.06 -6.74
CA TYR A 22 -2.14 -2.80 -7.75
C TYR A 22 -2.22 -4.30 -7.46
N LEU A 23 -1.47 -4.78 -6.46
CA LEU A 23 -1.58 -6.16 -5.99
C LEU A 23 -1.29 -6.23 -4.49
N VAL A 24 -2.18 -6.91 -3.77
CA VAL A 24 -1.96 -7.39 -2.40
C VAL A 24 -2.34 -8.87 -2.37
N LYS A 25 -1.42 -9.71 -1.93
CA LYS A 25 -1.65 -11.15 -1.78
C LYS A 25 -1.13 -11.63 -0.44
N VAL A 26 -1.93 -12.41 0.27
CA VAL A 26 -1.46 -13.18 1.43
C VAL A 26 -0.90 -14.50 0.92
N SER A 27 0.29 -14.87 1.40
CA SER A 27 0.98 -16.12 1.06
C SER A 27 1.61 -16.70 2.32
N GLY A 28 0.93 -17.65 2.96
CA GLY A 28 1.35 -18.20 4.25
C GLY A 28 1.40 -17.11 5.32
N ASN A 29 2.56 -16.95 5.96
CA ASN A 29 2.76 -15.96 7.02
C ASN A 29 3.21 -14.57 6.53
N LYS A 30 3.06 -14.28 5.23
CA LYS A 30 3.53 -13.04 4.60
C LYS A 30 2.44 -12.39 3.74
N ILE A 31 2.48 -11.07 3.67
CA ILE A 31 1.75 -10.24 2.72
C ILE A 31 2.73 -9.80 1.64
N VAL A 32 2.44 -10.12 0.39
CA VAL A 32 3.16 -9.63 -0.78
C VAL A 32 2.38 -8.46 -1.38
N MET A 33 3.01 -7.31 -1.48
CA MET A 33 2.42 -6.11 -2.05
C MET A 33 3.23 -5.67 -3.27
N LYS A 34 2.53 -5.32 -4.35
CA LYS A 34 3.13 -4.62 -5.49
C LYS A 34 2.57 -3.22 -5.60
N GLN A 35 3.48 -2.26 -5.58
CA GLN A 35 3.22 -0.85 -5.72
C GLN A 35 3.79 -0.37 -7.05
N ARG A 36 3.16 0.63 -7.67
CA ARG A 36 3.81 1.46 -8.69
C ARG A 36 3.93 2.89 -8.16
N CYS A 37 5.17 3.34 -8.03
CA CYS A 37 5.53 4.73 -7.77
C CYS A 37 5.56 5.48 -9.12
N PRO A 38 5.05 6.72 -9.21
CA PRO A 38 5.09 7.49 -10.45
C PRO A 38 6.52 7.77 -10.94
N ASP A 39 7.46 7.97 -10.01
CA ASP A 39 8.86 8.29 -10.32
C ASP A 39 9.75 7.03 -10.49
N HIS A 40 9.65 6.08 -9.56
CA HIS A 40 10.52 4.91 -9.51
C HIS A 40 9.97 3.66 -10.21
N GLY A 41 8.71 3.70 -10.66
CA GLY A 41 8.04 2.56 -11.28
C GLY A 41 7.60 1.48 -10.28
N GLY A 42 7.53 0.24 -10.75
CA GLY A 42 6.99 -0.90 -10.00
C GLY A 42 7.95 -1.48 -8.96
N ARG A 43 7.49 -1.64 -7.72
CA ARG A 43 8.22 -2.31 -6.65
C ARG A 43 7.37 -3.40 -6.01
N SER A 44 8.01 -4.52 -5.67
CA SER A 44 7.41 -5.57 -4.84
C SER A 44 8.05 -5.52 -3.45
N PHE A 45 7.25 -5.61 -2.40
CA PHE A 45 7.76 -5.79 -1.05
C PHE A 45 6.92 -6.82 -0.31
N THR A 46 7.58 -7.50 0.64
CA THR A 46 6.98 -8.57 1.42
C THR A 46 7.01 -8.19 2.88
N VAL A 47 5.87 -8.27 3.55
CA VAL A 47 5.71 -7.96 4.97
C VAL A 47 5.35 -9.23 5.69
N HIS A 48 6.08 -9.59 6.75
CA HIS A 48 5.65 -10.68 7.62
C HIS A 48 4.39 -10.27 8.37
N LEU A 49 3.41 -11.16 8.49
CA LEU A 49 2.13 -10.84 9.16
C LEU A 49 2.31 -10.37 10.61
N LYS A 50 3.34 -10.88 11.29
CA LYS A 50 3.72 -10.46 12.65
C LYS A 50 4.18 -8.99 12.72
N GLU A 51 4.64 -8.44 11.61
CA GLU A 51 5.20 -7.08 11.51
C GLU A 51 4.26 -6.13 10.78
N LYS A 52 3.03 -6.56 10.45
CA LYS A 52 2.08 -5.78 9.62
C LYS A 52 1.87 -4.36 10.14
N ASP A 53 1.84 -4.19 11.46
CA ASP A 53 1.55 -2.92 12.12
C ASP A 53 2.73 -1.95 12.00
N SER A 54 3.96 -2.46 11.82
CA SER A 54 5.12 -1.63 11.54
C SER A 54 5.02 -0.89 10.20
N TYR A 55 4.16 -1.34 9.28
CA TYR A 55 4.01 -0.74 7.94
C TYR A 55 2.76 0.14 7.81
N ILE A 56 1.97 0.28 8.88
CA ILE A 56 0.71 1.03 8.84
C ILE A 56 0.92 2.51 8.47
N HIS A 57 2.07 3.09 8.86
CA HIS A 57 2.44 4.47 8.56
C HIS A 57 2.66 4.76 7.06
N LEU A 58 2.82 3.71 6.23
CA LEU A 58 2.97 3.86 4.77
C LEU A 58 1.62 3.84 4.04
N ILE A 59 0.56 3.45 4.73
CA ILE A 59 -0.81 3.35 4.21
C ILE A 59 -1.59 4.55 4.74
N LYS A 60 -2.19 5.36 3.86
CA LYS A 60 -3.09 6.44 4.32
C LYS A 60 -4.28 5.85 5.09
N GLU A 61 -4.71 6.54 6.14
CA GLU A 61 -5.90 6.14 6.90
C GLU A 61 -7.16 6.10 6.00
N ASN A 62 -8.11 5.21 6.33
CA ASN A 62 -9.43 5.03 5.70
C ASN A 62 -9.55 4.20 4.41
N VAL A 63 -8.52 3.45 3.99
CA VAL A 63 -8.61 2.56 2.81
C VAL A 63 -9.55 1.37 3.01
N PHE A 64 -9.76 0.95 4.26
CA PHE A 64 -10.55 -0.25 4.61
C PHE A 64 -12.00 0.05 5.05
N ARG A 65 -12.56 1.21 4.75
CA ARG A 65 -14.01 1.39 4.93
C ARG A 65 -14.72 0.66 3.79
N CYS A 66 -15.19 -0.56 4.05
CA CYS A 66 -16.20 -1.19 3.21
C CYS A 66 -17.34 -0.18 2.99
N TYR A 67 -17.68 0.08 1.74
CA TYR A 67 -18.92 0.77 1.40
C TYR A 67 -20.10 -0.12 1.83
N LYS A 68 -21.08 0.48 2.52
CA LYS A 68 -22.44 -0.04 2.60
C LYS A 68 -23.18 0.34 1.34
#